data_AF-A0A7S3V4T1-F1
#
_entry.id   AF-A0A7S3V4T1-F1
#
_cell.length_a   1.000
_cell.length_b   1.000
_cell.length_c   1.000
_cell.angle_alpha   90.00
_cell.angle_beta   90.00
_cell.angle_gamma   90.00
#
_symmetry.space_group_name_H-M   'P 1'
#
loop_
_entity.id
_entity.type
_entity.pdbx_description
1 polymer ?
#
loop_
_entity_poly.entity_id
_entity_poly.type
_entity_poly.pdbx_seq_one_letter_code
_entity_poly.pdbx_strand_id
1 'polypeptide(L)'
;MKHYHYLGHADEIVPKDVTHITVHPDARLIRKRAFLNCIYLVSIICHNQVTRIEEEAFAWCLSLRYVRLSLTLEFIGTMAFYECTGLKGLFIPQSVKTIENQSFQHCYTLRLMLVPTGSDDVVDLGLGL
;
A
#
# COMPACT_ATOMS: atom_id res chain seq x y z
N MET A 1 11.94 18.48 0.48
CA MET A 1 11.01 17.36 0.24
C MET A 1 11.82 16.21 -0.33
N LYS A 2 11.79 15.01 0.26
CA LYS A 2 12.55 13.84 -0.21
C LYS A 2 11.63 12.93 -1.00
N HIS A 3 11.70 13.03 -2.33
CA HIS A 3 10.93 12.21 -3.27
C HIS A 3 11.84 11.14 -3.88
N TYR A 4 11.31 9.93 -4.02
CA TYR A 4 12.04 8.78 -4.56
C TYR A 4 11.24 8.07 -5.65
N HIS A 5 11.93 7.64 -6.70
CA HIS A 5 11.36 6.87 -7.79
C HIS A 5 11.69 5.39 -7.59
N TYR A 6 10.68 4.59 -7.21
CA TYR A 6 10.87 3.17 -6.92
C TYR A 6 10.79 2.34 -8.21
N LEU A 7 11.84 1.60 -8.55
CA LEU A 7 11.98 0.85 -9.80
C LEU A 7 11.44 -0.58 -9.72
N GLY A 8 11.28 -1.14 -8.52
CA GLY A 8 10.77 -2.51 -8.31
C GLY A 8 11.84 -3.60 -8.47
N HIS A 9 13.12 -3.26 -8.41
CA HIS A 9 14.20 -4.24 -8.53
C HIS A 9 14.43 -4.99 -7.21
N ALA A 10 14.95 -6.22 -7.28
CA ALA A 10 15.12 -7.08 -6.10
C ALA A 10 16.11 -6.49 -5.08
N ASP A 11 17.16 -5.83 -5.56
CA ASP A 11 18.24 -5.27 -4.75
C ASP A 11 18.10 -3.76 -4.54
N GLU A 12 16.91 -3.20 -4.84
CA GLU A 12 16.67 -1.77 -4.69
C GLU A 12 16.54 -1.38 -3.22
N ILE A 13 17.45 -0.52 -2.77
CA ILE A 13 17.47 0.00 -1.41
C ILE A 13 16.81 1.38 -1.40
N VAL A 14 15.63 1.46 -0.78
CA VAL A 14 14.90 2.71 -0.61
C VAL A 14 15.46 3.47 0.60
N PRO A 15 15.83 4.76 0.46
CA PRO A 15 16.26 5.58 1.59
C PRO A 15 15.17 5.70 2.66
N LYS A 16 15.52 5.62 3.95
CA LYS A 16 14.53 5.58 5.04
C LYS A 16 13.94 6.95 5.41
N ASP A 17 14.49 8.01 4.86
CA ASP A 17 14.06 9.40 5.07
C ASP A 17 13.16 9.94 3.94
N VAL A 18 12.73 9.09 3.01
CA VAL A 18 11.80 9.46 1.94
C VAL A 18 10.45 9.85 2.52
N THR A 19 9.83 10.87 1.93
CA THR A 19 8.48 11.31 2.30
C THR A 19 7.46 11.04 1.20
N HIS A 20 7.89 10.92 -0.05
CA HIS A 20 7.01 10.69 -1.20
C HIS A 20 7.65 9.67 -2.12
N ILE A 21 6.84 8.76 -2.67
CA ILE A 21 7.30 7.75 -3.62
C ILE A 21 6.42 7.75 -4.86
N THR A 22 7.07 7.69 -6.02
CA THR A 22 6.40 7.36 -7.29
C THR A 22 6.98 6.05 -7.79
N VAL A 23 6.11 5.08 -8.02
CA VAL A 23 6.50 3.77 -8.53
C VAL A 23 6.68 3.87 -10.05
N HIS A 24 7.82 3.40 -10.56
CA HIS A 24 8.11 3.40 -11.98
C HIS A 24 7.03 2.64 -12.76
N PRO A 25 6.60 3.11 -13.95
CA PRO A 25 5.55 2.45 -14.75
C PRO A 25 5.83 0.98 -15.09
N ASP A 26 7.10 0.58 -15.12
CA ASP A 26 7.48 -0.82 -15.41
C ASP A 26 7.51 -1.73 -14.18
N ALA A 27 7.48 -1.18 -12.97
CA ALA A 27 7.46 -1.98 -11.76
C ALA A 27 6.16 -2.80 -11.68
N ARG A 28 6.30 -4.13 -11.62
CA ARG A 28 5.16 -5.06 -11.51
C ARG A 28 4.80 -5.40 -10.06
N LEU A 29 5.76 -5.25 -9.15
CA LEU A 29 5.64 -5.65 -7.74
C LEU A 29 6.07 -4.49 -6.86
N ILE A 30 5.35 -4.31 -5.75
CA ILE A 30 5.96 -3.71 -4.56
C ILE A 30 6.50 -4.86 -3.73
N ARG A 31 7.82 -4.99 -3.70
CA ARG A 31 8.49 -6.17 -3.16
C ARG A 31 8.38 -6.28 -1.65
N LYS A 32 8.58 -7.51 -1.16
CA LYS A 32 8.63 -7.83 0.27
C LYS A 32 9.52 -6.82 1.00
N ARG A 33 8.97 -6.18 2.03
CA ARG A 33 9.66 -5.21 2.90
C ARG A 33 10.28 -3.99 2.20
N ALA A 34 9.91 -3.68 0.94
CA ALA A 34 10.52 -2.60 0.17
C ALA A 34 10.53 -1.24 0.90
N PHE A 35 9.45 -0.94 1.63
CA PHE A 35 9.28 0.30 2.40
C PHE A 35 9.11 0.03 3.90
N LEU A 36 9.55 -1.14 4.38
CA LEU A 36 9.48 -1.50 5.79
C LEU A 36 10.08 -0.39 6.66
N ASN A 37 9.33 0.09 7.65
CA ASN A 37 9.77 1.11 8.59
C ASN A 37 10.17 2.45 7.93
N CYS A 38 9.63 2.78 6.76
CA CYS A 38 9.73 4.13 6.19
C CYS A 38 8.79 5.08 6.95
N ILE A 39 9.13 5.39 8.21
CA ILE A 39 8.27 6.13 9.15
C ILE A 39 7.91 7.55 8.70
N TYR A 40 8.69 8.12 7.78
CA TYR A 40 8.48 9.45 7.21
C TYR A 40 7.70 9.43 5.90
N LEU A 41 7.42 8.26 5.32
CA LEU A 41 6.68 8.13 4.08
C LEU A 41 5.26 8.66 4.28
N VAL A 42 4.89 9.70 3.52
CA VAL A 42 3.57 10.35 3.58
C VAL A 42 2.68 9.87 2.44
N SER A 43 3.25 9.66 1.25
CA SER A 43 2.47 9.22 0.10
C SER A 43 3.21 8.30 -0.85
N ILE A 44 2.45 7.43 -1.51
CA ILE A 44 2.91 6.60 -2.61
C ILE A 44 1.90 6.61 -3.77
N ILE A 45 2.44 6.70 -4.98
CA ILE A 45 1.68 6.62 -6.23
C ILE A 45 2.11 5.38 -7.00
N CYS A 46 1.23 4.38 -7.07
CA CYS A 46 1.38 3.20 -7.94
C CYS A 46 0.63 3.43 -9.25
N HIS A 47 1.36 3.44 -10.37
CA HIS A 47 0.77 3.50 -11.72
C HIS A 47 0.20 2.14 -12.17
N ASN A 48 -0.43 2.08 -13.36
CA ASN A 48 -1.31 1.01 -13.85
C ASN A 48 -0.64 -0.33 -14.24
N GLN A 49 0.43 -0.76 -13.55
CA GLN A 49 1.10 -2.03 -13.86
C GLN A 49 1.50 -2.86 -12.64
N VAL A 50 1.39 -2.31 -11.42
CA VAL A 50 1.65 -3.08 -10.21
C VAL A 50 0.51 -4.08 -10.03
N THR A 51 0.84 -5.38 -10.01
CA THR A 51 -0.14 -6.45 -9.82
C THR A 51 -0.09 -7.04 -8.42
N ARG A 52 1.00 -6.82 -7.67
CA ARG A 52 1.14 -7.35 -6.30
C ARG A 52 1.81 -6.35 -5.36
N ILE A 53 1.31 -6.28 -4.14
CA ILE A 53 2.01 -5.74 -2.98
C ILE A 53 2.34 -6.93 -2.09
N GLU A 54 3.63 -7.17 -1.86
CA GLU A 54 4.11 -8.35 -1.15
C GLU A 54 4.15 -8.13 0.38
N GLU A 55 4.52 -9.20 1.09
CA GLU A 55 4.58 -9.27 2.54
C GLU A 55 5.32 -8.08 3.17
N GLU A 56 4.70 -7.47 4.19
CA GLU A 56 5.26 -6.36 4.97
C GLU A 56 5.76 -5.15 4.15
N ALA A 57 5.33 -5.00 2.88
CA ALA A 57 5.90 -4.00 1.98
C ALA A 57 5.86 -2.57 2.52
N PHE A 58 4.82 -2.21 3.28
CA PHE A 58 4.62 -0.91 3.95
C PHE A 58 4.51 -1.04 5.47
N ALA A 59 4.87 -2.19 6.06
CA ALA A 59 4.72 -2.34 7.51
C ALA A 59 5.50 -1.25 8.27
N TRP A 60 4.88 -0.69 9.31
CA TRP A 60 5.38 0.44 10.12
C TRP A 60 5.61 1.75 9.34
N CYS A 61 4.93 2.00 8.22
CA CYS A 61 4.91 3.32 7.58
C CYS A 61 3.97 4.28 8.33
N LEU A 62 4.37 4.71 9.52
CA LEU A 62 3.51 5.43 10.48
C LEU A 62 2.92 6.75 9.93
N SER A 63 3.63 7.42 9.02
CA SER A 63 3.19 8.68 8.43
C SER A 63 2.36 8.52 7.14
N LEU A 64 2.18 7.29 6.65
CA LEU A 64 1.59 7.03 5.33
C LEU A 64 0.11 7.38 5.35
N ARG A 65 -0.27 8.40 4.58
CA ARG A 65 -1.64 8.94 4.54
C ARG A 65 -2.31 8.73 3.19
N TYR A 66 -1.54 8.83 2.11
CA TYR A 66 -2.07 8.87 0.75
C TYR A 66 -1.45 7.74 -0.08
N VAL A 67 -2.24 6.71 -0.35
CA VAL A 67 -1.84 5.56 -1.16
C VAL A 67 -2.73 5.53 -2.39
N ARG A 68 -2.14 5.71 -3.57
CA ARG A 68 -2.82 5.43 -4.83
C ARG A 68 -2.40 4.05 -5.32
N LEU A 69 -3.29 3.08 -5.19
CA LEU A 69 -3.08 1.73 -5.68
C LEU A 69 -3.24 1.65 -7.19
N SER A 70 -2.61 0.64 -7.79
CA SER A 70 -2.72 0.35 -9.22
C SER A 70 -4.07 -0.27 -9.54
N LEU A 71 -4.72 0.14 -10.63
CA LEU A 71 -5.99 -0.45 -11.08
C LEU A 71 -5.88 -1.90 -11.54
N THR A 72 -4.65 -2.42 -11.71
CA THR A 72 -4.36 -3.83 -12.04
C THR A 72 -3.92 -4.64 -10.83
N LEU A 73 -3.97 -4.09 -9.62
CA LEU A 73 -3.53 -4.76 -8.40
C LEU A 73 -4.40 -5.98 -8.14
N GLU A 74 -3.82 -7.16 -8.02
CA GLU A 74 -4.54 -8.42 -7.78
C GLU A 74 -4.35 -8.97 -6.37
N PHE A 75 -3.26 -8.60 -5.71
CA PHE A 75 -2.82 -9.24 -4.46
C PHE A 75 -2.22 -8.24 -3.47
N ILE A 76 -2.66 -8.33 -2.21
CA ILE A 76 -2.10 -7.64 -1.05
C ILE A 76 -1.65 -8.70 -0.05
N GLY A 77 -0.34 -8.76 0.20
CA GLY A 77 0.29 -9.81 1.02
C GLY A 77 0.19 -9.59 2.52
N THR A 78 0.58 -10.63 3.26
CA THR A 78 0.52 -10.69 4.72
C THR A 78 1.19 -9.46 5.33
N MET A 79 0.52 -8.80 6.27
CA MET A 79 1.02 -7.59 6.96
C MET A 79 1.45 -6.44 6.01
N ALA A 80 0.99 -6.39 4.75
CA ALA A 80 1.45 -5.41 3.77
C ALA A 80 1.40 -3.95 4.23
N PHE A 81 0.39 -3.56 5.01
CA PHE A 81 0.21 -2.25 5.62
C PHE A 81 0.11 -2.32 7.15
N TYR A 82 0.71 -3.34 7.78
CA TYR A 82 0.69 -3.51 9.23
C TYR A 82 1.18 -2.25 9.96
N GLU A 83 0.45 -1.80 10.99
CA GLU A 83 0.80 -0.60 11.78
C GLU A 83 0.95 0.70 10.94
N CYS A 84 0.26 0.81 9.81
CA CYS A 84 0.16 2.08 9.08
C CYS A 84 -0.86 3.02 9.75
N THR A 85 -0.54 3.45 10.97
CA THR A 85 -1.44 4.23 11.85
C THR A 85 -1.85 5.59 11.28
N GLY A 86 -1.09 6.15 10.33
CA GLY A 86 -1.43 7.38 9.60
C GLY A 86 -2.42 7.20 8.44
N LEU A 87 -2.74 5.95 8.05
CA LEU A 87 -3.51 5.66 6.84
C LEU A 87 -5.01 5.88 7.10
N LYS A 88 -5.54 7.01 6.60
CA LYS A 88 -6.92 7.43 6.88
C LYS A 88 -7.97 6.82 5.95
N GLY A 89 -7.58 6.48 4.74
CA GLY A 89 -8.47 6.00 3.68
C GLY A 89 -7.66 5.28 2.61
N LEU A 90 -8.23 4.22 2.07
CA LEU A 90 -7.63 3.43 1.01
C LEU A 90 -8.72 2.94 0.06
N PHE A 91 -8.59 3.27 -1.21
CA PHE A 91 -9.40 2.68 -2.26
C PHE A 91 -8.77 1.36 -2.68
N ILE A 92 -9.50 0.24 -2.50
CA ILE A 92 -9.05 -1.08 -2.95
C ILE A 92 -9.60 -1.30 -4.36
N PRO A 93 -8.74 -1.42 -5.38
CA PRO A 93 -9.17 -1.69 -6.75
C PRO A 93 -10.01 -2.98 -6.84
N GLN A 94 -11.04 -2.98 -7.69
CA GLN A 94 -11.89 -4.17 -7.93
C GLN A 94 -11.09 -5.37 -8.45
N SER A 95 -9.93 -5.14 -9.05
CA SER A 95 -9.03 -6.18 -9.51
C SER A 95 -8.41 -7.00 -8.39
N VAL A 96 -8.46 -6.55 -7.12
CA VAL A 96 -7.86 -7.24 -5.98
C VAL A 96 -8.65 -8.51 -5.69
N LYS A 97 -8.01 -9.66 -5.90
CA LYS A 97 -8.58 -11.00 -5.69
C LYS A 97 -8.22 -11.56 -4.32
N THR A 98 -7.12 -11.09 -3.73
CA THR A 98 -6.59 -11.65 -2.48
C THR A 98 -6.03 -10.54 -1.60
N ILE A 99 -6.48 -10.55 -0.35
CA ILE A 99 -5.93 -9.77 0.76
C ILE A 99 -5.58 -10.79 1.83
N GLU A 100 -4.29 -10.90 2.17
CA GLU A 100 -3.82 -11.87 3.15
C GLU A 100 -4.01 -11.38 4.59
N ASN A 101 -3.75 -12.29 5.55
CA ASN A 101 -3.94 -12.06 6.96
C ASN A 101 -3.17 -10.81 7.45
N GLN A 102 -3.80 -10.06 8.37
CA GLN A 102 -3.20 -8.89 9.02
C GLN A 102 -2.70 -7.78 8.07
N SER A 103 -3.09 -7.81 6.77
CA SER A 103 -2.65 -6.82 5.77
C SER A 103 -2.85 -5.37 6.22
N PHE A 104 -3.88 -5.11 7.03
CA PHE A 104 -4.21 -3.78 7.55
C PHE A 104 -4.33 -3.75 9.07
N GLN A 105 -3.78 -4.75 9.78
CA GLN A 105 -3.90 -4.79 11.23
C GLN A 105 -3.21 -3.57 11.86
N HIS A 106 -3.88 -2.99 12.87
CA HIS A 106 -3.43 -1.78 13.57
C HIS A 106 -3.41 -0.51 12.71
N CYS A 107 -4.12 -0.50 11.57
CA CYS A 107 -4.43 0.72 10.82
C CYS A 107 -5.60 1.47 11.46
N TYR A 108 -5.48 1.86 12.73
CA TYR A 108 -6.60 2.36 13.55
C TYR A 108 -7.31 3.62 13.01
N THR A 109 -6.69 4.37 12.09
CA THR A 109 -7.29 5.57 11.49
C THR A 109 -7.96 5.30 10.15
N LEU A 110 -7.87 4.07 9.62
CA LEU A 110 -8.45 3.67 8.35
C LEU A 110 -9.96 3.54 8.51
N ARG A 111 -10.69 4.59 8.13
CA ARG A 111 -12.16 4.67 8.30
C ARG A 111 -12.95 4.33 7.05
N LEU A 112 -12.31 4.29 5.90
CA LEU A 112 -12.97 4.13 4.62
C LEU A 112 -12.15 3.23 3.71
N MET A 113 -12.73 2.07 3.42
CA MET A 113 -12.28 1.18 2.37
C MET A 113 -13.39 1.08 1.32
N LEU A 114 -13.16 1.69 0.16
CA LEU A 114 -14.09 1.62 -0.97
C LEU A 114 -13.65 0.47 -1.87
N VAL A 115 -14.53 -0.52 -2.03
CA VAL A 115 -14.43 -1.54 -3.05
C VAL A 115 -15.42 -1.15 -4.16
N PRO A 116 -15.04 -1.13 -5.45
CA PRO A 116 -15.97 -0.87 -6.53
C PRO A 116 -16.88 -2.09 -6.71
N THR A 117 -17.89 -2.20 -5.88
CA THR A 117 -19.16 -2.76 -6.32
C THR A 117 -19.81 -1.68 -7.20
N GLY A 118 -20.61 -2.02 -8.21
CA GLY A 118 -21.30 -1.01 -9.05
C GLY A 118 -22.34 -0.14 -8.30
N SER A 119 -22.29 -0.14 -6.98
CA SER A 119 -23.02 0.64 -5.98
C SER A 119 -21.97 1.20 -5.02
N ASP A 120 -22.12 2.45 -4.58
CA ASP A 120 -21.26 3.17 -3.63
C ASP A 120 -21.24 2.55 -2.21
N ASP A 121 -21.21 1.22 -2.11
CA ASP A 121 -21.24 0.49 -0.86
C ASP A 121 -19.84 0.48 -0.24
N VAL A 122 -19.74 1.11 0.93
CA VAL A 122 -18.59 0.93 1.83
C VAL A 122 -18.68 -0.47 2.39
N VAL A 123 -17.89 -1.40 1.83
CA VAL A 123 -17.82 -2.77 2.35
C VAL A 123 -16.85 -2.77 3.54
N ASP A 124 -17.38 -2.97 4.74
CA ASP A 124 -16.56 -3.42 5.87
C ASP A 124 -16.08 -4.84 5.56
N LEU A 125 -14.80 -4.97 5.22
CA LEU A 125 -14.18 -6.24 4.86
C LEU A 125 -13.93 -7.15 6.08
N GLY A 126 -14.39 -6.79 7.29
CA GLY A 126 -14.19 -7.58 8.50
C GLY A 126 -12.72 -7.69 8.90
N LEU A 127 -11.91 -6.70 8.54
CA LEU A 127 -10.44 -6.75 8.63
C LEU A 127 -9.87 -6.56 10.04
N GLY A 128 -10.71 -6.38 11.07
CA GLY A 128 -10.26 -6.20 12.45
C GLY A 128 -9.21 -5.08 12.59
N LEU A 129 -9.51 -3.92 11.99
CA LEU A 129 -8.67 -2.71 11.97
C LEU A 129 -8.48 -2.09 13.36
#